data_AF-A0A533XC35-F1
#
_entry.id   AF-A0A533XC35-F1
#
_cell.length_a   1.000
_cell.length_b   1.000
_cell.length_c   1.000
_cell.angle_alpha   90.00
_cell.angle_beta   90.00
_cell.angle_gamma   90.00
#
_symmetry.space_group_name_H-M   'P 1'
#
loop_
_entity.id
_entity.type
_entity.pdbx_description
1 polymer ?
#
loop_
_entity_poly.entity_id
_entity_poly.type
_entity_poly.pdbx_seq_one_letter_code
_entity_poly.pdbx_strand_id
1 'polypeptide(L)'
;MRSPSVALSAAKYVRKGNNPTFKALDRGDLLTAVKHNLDAIEDKDGVLDRLSAKTRAMMIDNARTVGELRTRFPVFTRDDARRMRTPSLLVSGESSALVLRRIGEILAESIPDCERARISGAGHFPHLDKAEEFNARVLGFLQLHS
;
A
#
# COMPACT_ATOMS: atom_id res chain seq x y z
N MET A 1 -11.67 -11.73 -10.28
CA MET A 1 -12.31 -10.78 -9.33
C MET A 1 -13.82 -10.96 -9.43
N ARG A 2 -14.52 -11.11 -8.30
CA ARG A 2 -16.00 -11.26 -8.27
C ARG A 2 -16.75 -10.03 -7.72
N SER A 3 -16.05 -8.90 -7.52
CA SER A 3 -16.63 -7.68 -6.95
C SER A 3 -16.49 -6.51 -7.94
N PRO A 4 -17.62 -5.94 -8.42
CA PRO A 4 -17.60 -4.76 -9.30
C PRO A 4 -16.91 -3.54 -8.69
N SER A 5 -17.04 -3.33 -7.38
CA SER A 5 -16.41 -2.20 -6.69
C SER A 5 -14.88 -2.30 -6.66
N VAL A 6 -14.34 -3.51 -6.47
CA VAL A 6 -12.89 -3.76 -6.54
C VAL A 6 -12.38 -3.54 -7.97
N ALA A 7 -13.12 -4.00 -8.99
CA ALA A 7 -12.75 -3.78 -10.39
C ALA A 7 -12.74 -2.29 -10.75
N LEU A 8 -13.75 -1.53 -10.29
CA LEU A 8 -13.79 -0.09 -10.48
C LEU A 8 -12.64 0.63 -9.76
N SER A 9 -12.33 0.21 -8.53
CA SER A 9 -11.17 0.73 -7.79
C SER A 9 -9.85 0.43 -8.51
N ALA A 10 -9.68 -0.79 -9.05
CA ALA A 10 -8.50 -1.14 -9.84
C ALA A 10 -8.38 -0.28 -11.10
N ALA A 11 -9.48 -0.08 -11.83
CA ALA A 11 -9.51 0.79 -13.00
C ALA A 11 -9.18 2.25 -12.63
N LYS A 12 -9.72 2.76 -11.51
CA LYS A 12 -9.37 4.09 -10.97
C LYS A 12 -7.88 4.17 -10.64
N TYR A 13 -7.33 3.19 -9.93
CA TYR A 13 -5.93 3.13 -9.52
C TYR A 13 -4.99 3.14 -10.74
N VAL A 14 -5.31 2.38 -11.79
CA VAL A 14 -4.53 2.41 -13.04
C VAL A 14 -4.66 3.76 -13.76
N ARG A 15 -5.88 4.25 -13.96
CA ARG A 15 -6.15 5.46 -14.75
C ARG A 15 -5.64 6.73 -14.08
N LYS A 16 -5.81 6.86 -12.77
CA LYS A 16 -5.48 8.07 -11.99
C LYS A 16 -4.14 7.96 -11.26
N GLY A 17 -3.59 6.76 -11.07
CA GLY A 17 -2.30 6.52 -10.41
C GLY A 17 -1.23 6.08 -11.39
N ASN A 18 -1.17 4.78 -11.71
CA ASN A 18 -0.07 4.20 -12.47
C ASN A 18 0.19 4.90 -13.81
N ASN A 19 -0.85 5.11 -14.63
CA ASN A 19 -0.68 5.72 -15.95
C ASN A 19 -0.06 7.13 -15.89
N PRO A 20 -0.61 8.10 -15.13
CA PRO A 20 -0.01 9.42 -15.02
C PRO A 20 1.33 9.41 -14.27
N THR A 21 1.52 8.56 -13.25
CA THR A 21 2.83 8.35 -12.61
C THR A 21 3.88 7.93 -13.62
N PHE A 22 3.61 6.92 -14.46
CA PHE A 22 4.56 6.43 -15.46
C PHE A 22 4.85 7.47 -16.55
N LYS A 23 3.83 8.21 -17.01
CA LYS A 23 4.04 9.32 -17.95
C LYS A 23 4.93 10.42 -17.37
N ALA A 24 4.81 10.71 -16.07
CA ALA A 24 5.68 11.68 -15.41
C ALA A 24 7.13 11.17 -15.31
N LEU A 25 7.31 9.90 -14.93
CA LEU A 25 8.63 9.25 -14.92
C LEU A 25 9.29 9.24 -16.30
N ASP A 26 8.55 8.94 -17.38
CA ASP A 26 9.07 8.93 -18.75
C ASP A 26 9.60 10.32 -19.19
N ARG A 27 9.10 11.40 -18.58
CA ARG A 27 9.58 12.78 -18.79
C ARG A 27 10.66 13.22 -17.80
N GLY A 28 11.08 12.35 -16.88
CA GLY A 28 11.99 12.70 -15.78
C GLY A 28 11.37 13.56 -14.69
N ASP A 29 10.04 13.76 -14.69
CA ASP A 29 9.32 14.57 -13.71
C ASP A 29 8.98 13.73 -12.46
N LEU A 30 9.99 13.55 -11.61
CA LEU A 30 9.90 12.72 -10.41
C LEU A 30 8.89 13.26 -9.38
N LEU A 31 8.77 14.59 -9.25
CA LEU A 31 7.85 15.18 -8.29
C LEU A 31 6.38 14.91 -8.67
N THR A 32 6.03 15.09 -9.94
CA THR A 32 4.69 14.76 -10.43
C THR A 32 4.41 13.26 -10.35
N ALA A 33 5.43 12.41 -10.57
CA ALA A 33 5.29 10.97 -10.39
C ALA A 33 4.93 10.59 -8.95
N VAL A 34 5.62 11.18 -7.96
CA VAL A 34 5.32 11.00 -6.53
C VAL A 34 3.91 11.48 -6.19
N LYS A 35 3.50 12.65 -6.68
CA LYS A 35 2.15 13.18 -6.43
C LYS A 35 1.06 12.21 -6.90
N HIS A 36 1.14 11.76 -8.15
CA HIS A 36 0.16 10.82 -8.69
C HIS A 36 0.18 9.46 -7.99
N ASN A 37 1.37 8.99 -7.57
CA ASN A 37 1.48 7.73 -6.86
C ASN A 37 0.82 7.81 -5.48
N LEU A 38 1.15 8.85 -4.68
CA LEU A 38 0.59 9.07 -3.35
C LEU A 38 -0.93 9.23 -3.40
N ASP A 39 -1.43 10.05 -4.33
CA ASP A 39 -2.87 10.28 -4.47
C ASP A 39 -3.63 8.97 -4.80
N ALA A 40 -3.00 8.08 -5.57
CA ALA A 40 -3.60 6.81 -5.96
C ALA A 40 -3.61 5.77 -4.84
N ILE A 41 -2.53 5.63 -4.05
CA ILE A 41 -2.47 4.66 -2.95
C ILE A 41 -3.36 5.06 -1.77
N GLU A 42 -3.49 6.37 -1.52
CA GLU A 42 -4.38 6.95 -0.51
C GLU A 42 -5.83 7.12 -1.00
N ASP A 43 -6.06 6.99 -2.31
CA ASP A 43 -7.33 7.23 -2.98
C ASP A 43 -7.91 8.64 -2.75
N LYS A 44 -7.05 9.65 -2.63
CA LYS A 44 -7.36 11.06 -2.31
C LYS A 44 -6.50 12.00 -3.15
N ASP A 45 -7.00 13.20 -3.46
CA ASP A 45 -6.23 14.19 -4.23
C ASP A 45 -5.39 15.12 -3.32
N GLY A 46 -4.19 15.47 -3.78
CA GLY A 46 -3.32 16.46 -3.12
C GLY A 46 -2.72 15.97 -1.80
N VAL A 47 -2.42 14.67 -1.70
CA VAL A 47 -1.87 14.04 -0.49
C VAL A 47 -0.53 14.66 -0.12
N LEU A 48 0.39 14.78 -1.08
CA LEU A 48 1.76 15.25 -0.84
C LEU A 48 1.80 16.61 -0.14
N ASP A 49 0.87 17.50 -0.46
CA ASP A 49 0.82 18.87 0.08
C ASP A 49 0.22 18.94 1.49
N ARG A 50 -0.48 17.88 1.94
CA ARG A 50 -1.03 17.77 3.30
C ARG A 50 -0.09 17.06 4.27
N LEU A 51 0.98 16.46 3.78
CA LEU A 51 1.97 15.79 4.61
C LEU A 51 2.79 16.81 5.41
N SER A 52 3.28 16.39 6.59
CA SER A 52 4.27 17.17 7.33
C SER A 52 5.52 17.41 6.46
N ALA A 53 6.22 18.52 6.70
CA ALA A 53 7.42 18.90 5.92
C ALA A 53 8.46 17.77 5.88
N LYS A 54 8.69 17.09 7.01
CA LYS A 54 9.59 15.94 7.12
C LYS A 54 9.15 14.77 6.22
N THR A 55 7.87 14.40 6.29
CA THR A 55 7.35 13.26 5.50
C THR A 55 7.34 13.59 4.01
N ARG A 56 6.98 14.82 3.65
CA ARG A 56 7.04 15.33 2.29
C ARG A 56 8.46 15.27 1.71
N ALA A 57 9.45 15.73 2.47
CA ALA A 57 10.86 15.65 2.07
C ALA A 57 11.29 14.20 1.85
N MET A 58 10.99 13.31 2.81
CA MET A 58 11.28 11.88 2.67
C MET A 58 10.66 11.27 1.41
N MET A 59 9.40 11.57 1.07
CA MET A 59 8.75 11.07 -0.14
C MET A 59 9.42 11.58 -1.42
N ILE A 60 9.88 12.85 -1.42
CA ILE A 60 10.59 13.46 -2.55
C ILE A 60 12.00 12.88 -2.69
N ASP A 61 12.72 12.68 -1.59
CA ASP A 61 14.07 12.10 -1.59
C ASP A 61 14.04 10.66 -2.12
N ASN A 62 12.95 9.93 -1.86
CA ASN A 62 12.71 8.59 -2.38
C ASN A 62 12.02 8.58 -3.75
N ALA A 63 11.83 9.72 -4.43
CA ALA A 63 11.03 9.77 -5.66
C ALA A 63 11.50 8.81 -6.77
N ARG A 64 12.78 8.45 -6.78
CA ARG A 64 13.35 7.48 -7.73
C ARG A 64 12.79 6.06 -7.54
N THR A 65 12.41 5.69 -6.32
CA THR A 65 11.86 4.35 -6.03
C THR A 65 10.45 4.17 -6.60
N VAL A 66 9.73 5.26 -6.89
CA VAL A 66 8.45 5.18 -7.63
C VAL A 66 8.65 4.53 -9.01
N GLY A 67 9.85 4.65 -9.60
CA GLY A 67 10.21 3.95 -10.82
C GLY A 67 10.23 2.43 -10.72
N GLU A 68 10.43 1.88 -9.52
CA GLU A 68 10.45 0.43 -9.26
C GLU A 68 9.07 -0.20 -9.46
N LEU A 69 8.00 0.60 -9.48
CA LEU A 69 6.66 0.13 -9.89
C LEU A 69 6.61 -0.41 -11.33
N ARG A 70 7.61 -0.09 -12.16
CA ARG A 70 7.78 -0.64 -13.52
C ARG A 70 8.58 -1.93 -13.54
N THR A 71 9.25 -2.27 -12.45
CA THR A 71 10.08 -3.48 -12.36
C THR A 71 9.19 -4.71 -12.43
N ARG A 72 9.65 -5.73 -13.17
CA ARG A 72 9.02 -7.04 -13.16
C ARG A 72 9.46 -7.77 -11.90
N PHE A 73 8.54 -7.94 -10.96
CA PHE A 73 8.72 -8.86 -9.84
C PHE A 73 8.38 -10.29 -10.29
N PRO A 74 9.01 -11.32 -9.69
CA PRO A 74 8.49 -12.68 -9.79
C PRO A 74 7.02 -12.70 -9.40
N VAL A 75 6.22 -13.46 -10.15
CA VAL A 75 4.79 -13.60 -9.83
C VAL A 75 4.67 -14.33 -8.50
N PHE A 76 4.07 -13.68 -7.50
CA PHE A 76 3.73 -14.29 -6.22
C PHE A 76 2.27 -14.73 -6.25
N THR A 77 2.02 -16.03 -6.12
CA THR A 77 0.70 -16.63 -6.25
C THR A 77 0.08 -16.98 -4.90
N ARG A 78 -1.20 -17.38 -4.91
CA ARG A 78 -1.85 -17.95 -3.72
C ARG A 78 -1.21 -19.27 -3.28
N ASP A 79 -0.65 -20.05 -4.20
CA ASP A 79 0.06 -21.28 -3.86
C ASP A 79 1.37 -20.99 -3.14
N ASP A 80 2.05 -19.91 -3.52
CA ASP A 80 3.26 -19.46 -2.81
C ASP A 80 2.90 -19.00 -1.38
N ALA A 81 1.83 -18.21 -1.23
CA ALA A 81 1.29 -17.83 0.08
C ALA A 81 0.95 -19.04 0.96
N ARG A 82 0.32 -20.07 0.39
CA ARG A 82 -0.04 -21.31 1.11
C ARG A 82 1.17 -22.09 1.64
N ARG A 83 2.35 -21.90 1.05
CA ARG A 83 3.60 -22.54 1.48
C ARG A 83 4.27 -21.82 2.64
N MET A 84 3.86 -20.60 2.96
CA MET A 84 4.37 -19.86 4.11
C MET A 84 4.00 -20.60 5.41
N ARG A 85 5.00 -20.79 6.28
CA ARG A 85 4.85 -21.48 7.58
C ARG A 85 5.07 -20.59 8.79
N THR A 86 5.70 -19.43 8.59
CA THR A 86 5.93 -18.46 9.66
C THR A 86 4.62 -17.73 9.96
N PRO A 87 4.22 -17.61 11.24
CA PRO A 87 3.12 -16.74 11.64
C PRO A 87 3.28 -15.37 10.99
N SER A 88 2.20 -14.80 10.46
CA SER A 88 2.26 -13.57 9.68
C SER A 88 1.19 -12.58 10.11
N LEU A 89 1.57 -11.33 10.35
CA LEU A 89 0.63 -10.23 10.56
C LEU A 89 0.51 -9.37 9.31
N LEU A 90 -0.73 -9.19 8.81
CA LEU A 90 -1.05 -8.24 7.75
C LEU A 90 -1.78 -7.02 8.32
N VAL A 91 -1.11 -5.87 8.27
CA VAL A 91 -1.65 -4.59 8.74
C VAL A 91 -2.05 -3.71 7.55
N SER A 92 -3.26 -3.14 7.59
CA SER A 92 -3.76 -2.21 6.57
C SER A 92 -4.47 -1.02 7.23
N GLY A 93 -4.43 0.16 6.61
CA GLY A 93 -5.32 1.26 7.00
C GLY A 93 -6.69 1.14 6.33
N GLU A 94 -7.72 1.57 7.05
CA GLU A 94 -9.12 1.49 6.64
C GLU A 94 -9.41 2.26 5.33
N SER A 95 -8.79 3.43 5.15
CA SER A 95 -9.07 4.35 4.05
C SER A 95 -8.12 4.20 2.85
N SER A 96 -7.19 3.24 2.89
CA SER A 96 -6.34 2.89 1.75
C SER A 96 -7.16 2.47 0.52
N ALA A 97 -6.62 2.66 -0.68
CA ALA A 97 -7.29 2.31 -1.93
C ALA A 97 -7.84 0.88 -1.89
N LEU A 98 -9.13 0.71 -2.24
CA LEU A 98 -9.85 -0.55 -2.09
C LEU A 98 -9.15 -1.73 -2.81
N VAL A 99 -8.59 -1.51 -4.00
CA VAL A 99 -7.84 -2.54 -4.73
C VAL A 99 -6.63 -3.04 -3.94
N LEU A 100 -5.89 -2.15 -3.27
CA LEU A 100 -4.71 -2.50 -2.47
C LEU A 100 -5.11 -3.23 -1.19
N ARG A 101 -6.17 -2.76 -0.52
CA ARG A 101 -6.77 -3.48 0.62
C ARG A 101 -7.19 -4.89 0.21
N ARG A 102 -7.83 -5.05 -0.95
CA ARG A 102 -8.28 -6.37 -1.42
C ARG A 102 -7.11 -7.29 -1.75
N ILE A 103 -5.99 -6.78 -2.25
CA ILE A 103 -4.77 -7.57 -2.44
C ILE A 103 -4.26 -8.09 -1.09
N GLY A 104 -4.18 -7.23 -0.07
CA GLY A 104 -3.81 -7.64 1.29
C GLY A 104 -4.76 -8.67 1.89
N GLU A 105 -6.07 -8.49 1.75
CA GLU A 105 -7.07 -9.47 2.21
C GLU A 105 -6.90 -10.83 1.53
N ILE A 106 -6.66 -10.84 0.22
CA ILE A 106 -6.41 -12.07 -0.55
C ILE A 106 -5.15 -12.79 -0.07
N LEU A 107 -4.09 -12.03 0.22
CA LEU A 107 -2.85 -12.58 0.74
C LEU A 107 -3.07 -13.22 2.11
N ALA A 108 -3.71 -12.51 3.04
CA ALA A 108 -4.04 -13.02 4.36
C ALA A 108 -4.97 -14.24 4.32
N GLU A 109 -5.97 -14.26 3.42
CA GLU A 109 -6.84 -15.41 3.18
C GLU A 109 -6.08 -16.65 2.67
N SER A 110 -4.87 -16.47 2.12
CA SER A 110 -4.10 -17.54 1.48
C SER A 110 -2.96 -18.07 2.35
N ILE A 111 -2.49 -17.30 3.34
CA ILE A 111 -1.45 -17.72 4.30
C ILE A 111 -2.13 -18.56 5.40
N PRO A 112 -1.64 -19.79 5.71
CA PRO A 112 -2.30 -20.68 6.68
C PRO A 112 -2.40 -20.12 8.10
N ASP A 113 -1.35 -19.42 8.55
CA ASP A 113 -1.26 -18.81 9.87
C ASP A 113 -1.07 -17.30 9.72
N CYS A 114 -2.18 -16.58 9.56
CA CYS A 114 -2.16 -15.15 9.32
C CYS A 114 -3.18 -14.40 10.16
N GLU A 115 -2.67 -13.47 10.96
CA GLU A 115 -3.44 -12.46 11.65
C GLU A 115 -3.63 -11.21 10.77
N ARG A 116 -4.75 -10.52 10.97
CA ARG A 116 -5.10 -9.30 10.22
C ARG A 116 -5.42 -8.17 11.17
N ALA A 117 -4.82 -7.01 10.93
CA ALA A 117 -5.16 -5.77 11.60
C ALA A 117 -5.58 -4.71 10.59
N ARG A 118 -6.76 -4.11 10.81
CA ARG A 118 -7.21 -2.92 10.09
C ARG A 118 -7.25 -1.75 11.04
N ILE A 119 -6.47 -0.72 10.76
CA ILE A 119 -6.34 0.46 11.60
C ILE A 119 -7.37 1.51 11.16
N SER A 120 -8.28 1.86 12.06
CA SER A 120 -9.36 2.80 11.75
C SER A 120 -8.82 4.21 11.52
N GLY A 121 -9.38 4.89 10.52
CA GLY A 121 -8.97 6.25 10.16
C GLY A 121 -7.56 6.37 9.59
N ALA A 122 -6.83 5.27 9.37
CA ALA A 122 -5.54 5.28 8.68
C ALA A 122 -5.70 5.12 7.16
N GLY A 123 -4.76 5.69 6.41
CA GLY A 123 -4.61 5.61 4.97
C GLY A 123 -3.77 4.41 4.50
N HIS A 124 -2.97 4.61 3.47
CA HIS A 124 -2.07 3.57 2.96
C HIS A 124 -0.87 3.31 3.87
N PHE A 125 -0.46 4.32 4.65
CA PHE A 125 0.69 4.25 5.56
C PHE A 125 0.26 4.25 7.04
N PRO A 126 -0.34 3.16 7.55
CA PRO A 126 -0.85 3.12 8.92
C PRO A 126 0.22 3.37 9.99
N HIS A 127 1.47 3.03 9.71
CA HIS A 127 2.63 3.29 10.58
C HIS A 127 3.00 4.78 10.69
N LEU A 128 2.60 5.61 9.71
CA LEU A 128 2.76 7.06 9.77
C LEU A 128 1.52 7.74 10.36
N ASP A 129 0.33 7.32 9.93
CA ASP A 129 -0.93 7.97 10.31
C ASP A 129 -1.33 7.71 11.77
N LYS A 130 -1.06 6.49 12.25
CA LYS A 130 -1.55 5.95 13.53
C LYS A 130 -0.45 5.12 14.20
N ALA A 131 0.73 5.70 14.33
CA ALA A 131 1.94 5.03 14.80
C ALA A 131 1.76 4.25 16.12
N GLU A 132 1.05 4.82 17.09
CA GLU A 132 0.80 4.16 18.38
C GLU A 132 -0.02 2.87 18.23
N GLU A 133 -1.15 2.93 17.51
CA GLU A 133 -1.96 1.72 17.26
C GLU A 133 -1.19 0.72 16.41
N PHE A 134 -0.50 1.17 15.36
CA PHE A 134 0.31 0.30 14.51
C PHE A 134 1.36 -0.46 15.34
N ASN A 135 2.11 0.26 16.18
CA ASN A 135 3.13 -0.33 17.05
C ASN A 135 2.51 -1.31 18.04
N ALA A 136 1.36 -0.99 18.65
CA ALA A 136 0.68 -1.89 19.57
C ALA A 136 0.28 -3.22 18.88
N ARG A 137 -0.23 -3.17 17.63
CA ARG A 137 -0.55 -4.39 16.86
C ARG A 137 0.69 -5.22 16.56
N VAL A 138 1.77 -4.59 16.13
CA VAL A 138 3.02 -5.27 15.80
C VAL A 138 3.65 -5.90 17.05
N LEU A 139 3.76 -5.14 18.14
CA LEU A 139 4.34 -5.64 19.40
C LEU A 139 3.49 -6.76 20.00
N GLY A 140 2.16 -6.66 19.97
CA GLY A 140 1.27 -7.72 20.43
C GLY A 140 1.43 -9.01 19.63
N PHE A 141 1.54 -8.90 18.31
CA PHE A 141 1.84 -10.05 17.45
C PHE A 141 3.21 -10.66 17.77
N LEU A 142 4.25 -9.84 17.90
CA LEU A 142 5.59 -10.35 18.24
C LEU A 142 5.58 -11.08 19.59
N GLN A 143 4.94 -10.53 20.62
CA GLN A 143 4.86 -11.19 21.94
C GLN A 143 4.18 -12.56 21.91
N LEU A 144 3.24 -12.79 20.98
CA LEU A 144 2.54 -14.07 20.84
C LEU A 144 3.36 -15.11 20.07
N HIS A 145 4.29 -14.68 19.21
CA HIS A 145 4.97 -15.54 18.23
C HIS A 145 6.51 -15.49 18.30
N SER A 146 7.09 -14.81 19.31
CA SER A 146 8.54 -14.71 19.57
C SER A 146 9.06 -15.69 20.60
#